data_AF-A0A9W6Z3Y8-F1
#
_entry.id   AF-A0A9W6Z3Y8-F1
#
_cell.length_a   1.000
_cell.length_b   1.000
_cell.length_c   1.000
_cell.angle_alpha   90.00
_cell.angle_beta   90.00
_cell.angle_gamma   90.00
#
_symmetry.space_group_name_H-M   'P 1'
#
loop_
_entity.id
_entity.type
_entity.pdbx_description
1 polymer ?
#
loop_
_entity_poly.entity_id
_entity_poly.type
_entity_poly.pdbx_seq_one_letter_code
_entity_poly.pdbx_strand_id
1 'polypeptide(L)'
;MGVAEGMFIEDAIAKYGQKNYKNQGEGMQHMVQRLLDEWETIWEDSNSKNQLNVLLCTHGGVVTNLSNHLFSDFGYKLGDGLTVDDLKFPFNTSVTVIDVSKEDLKDGCIVLFGSTIHLGAEGMKVTDQRIV
;
A
#
# COMPACT_ATOMS: atom_id res chain seq x y z
N MET A 1 -5.21 7.22 13.38
CA MET A 1 -6.57 7.48 12.86
C MET A 1 -7.08 8.79 13.44
N GLY A 2 -8.08 9.42 12.81
CA GLY A 2 -8.45 10.82 13.04
C GLY A 2 -9.91 11.01 13.45
N VAL A 3 -10.36 12.26 13.53
CA VAL A 3 -11.73 12.59 14.02
C VAL A 3 -12.86 12.09 13.11
N ALA A 4 -12.54 11.65 11.89
CA ALA A 4 -13.48 11.04 10.95
C ALA A 4 -13.59 9.51 11.09
N GLU A 5 -12.80 8.88 11.98
CA GLU A 5 -12.88 7.44 12.23
C GLU A 5 -14.26 7.05 12.78
N GLY A 6 -14.80 5.95 12.26
CA GLY A 6 -16.12 5.44 12.65
C GLY A 6 -17.31 6.19 12.05
N MET A 7 -17.07 7.24 11.26
CA MET A 7 -18.13 7.92 10.51
C MET A 7 -18.44 7.18 9.20
N PHE A 8 -19.70 7.23 8.78
CA PHE A 8 -20.04 6.96 7.38
C PHE A 8 -19.35 7.98 6.48
N ILE A 9 -19.00 7.58 5.27
CA ILE A 9 -18.20 8.45 4.38
C ILE A 9 -19.03 9.68 3.98
N GLU A 10 -20.33 9.50 3.78
CA GLU A 10 -21.29 10.55 3.47
C GLU A 10 -21.36 11.59 4.60
N ASP A 11 -21.37 11.15 5.85
CA ASP A 11 -21.37 12.03 7.02
C ASP A 11 -20.05 12.79 7.16
N ALA A 12 -18.93 12.11 6.93
CA ALA A 12 -17.61 12.72 6.96
C ALA A 12 -17.45 13.77 5.85
N ILE A 13 -17.96 13.49 4.64
CA ILE A 13 -18.01 14.44 3.52
C ILE A 13 -18.92 15.62 3.86
N ALA A 14 -20.10 15.38 4.41
CA ALA A 14 -21.03 16.45 4.79
C ALA A 14 -20.44 17.36 5.87
N LYS A 15 -19.70 16.79 6.83
CA LYS A 15 -19.12 17.52 7.96
C LYS A 15 -17.84 18.28 7.62
N TYR A 16 -16.93 17.66 6.87
CA TYR A 16 -15.59 18.20 6.62
C TYR A 16 -15.38 18.67 5.17
N GLY A 17 -16.23 18.22 4.24
CA GLY A 17 -16.13 18.50 2.81
C GLY A 17 -15.36 17.41 2.05
N GLN A 18 -15.74 17.20 0.78
CA GLN A 18 -15.21 16.16 -0.12
C GLN A 18 -13.67 16.07 -0.18
N LYS A 19 -12.99 17.22 -0.07
CA LYS A 19 -11.52 17.27 -0.17
C LYS A 19 -10.82 17.11 1.18
N ASN A 20 -11.49 17.47 2.28
CA ASN A 20 -10.84 17.61 3.58
C ASN A 20 -11.13 16.45 4.53
N TYR A 21 -12.17 15.65 4.29
CA TYR A 21 -12.51 14.53 5.17
C TYR A 21 -11.35 13.50 5.28
N LYS A 22 -10.57 13.32 4.21
CA LYS A 22 -9.38 12.46 4.19
C LYS A 22 -8.19 13.02 4.98
N ASN A 23 -8.18 14.33 5.26
CA ASN A 23 -7.09 15.04 5.94
C ASN A 23 -7.33 15.19 7.45
N GLN A 24 -8.33 14.50 8.00
CA GLN A 24 -8.71 14.60 9.42
C GLN A 24 -7.89 13.70 10.35
N GLY A 25 -6.85 13.04 9.83
CA GLY A 25 -6.00 12.09 10.55
C GLY A 25 -4.51 12.39 10.38
N GLU A 26 -3.73 11.35 10.13
CA GLU A 26 -2.28 11.47 9.89
C GLU A 26 -2.02 12.23 8.58
N GLY A 27 -1.02 13.13 8.60
CA GLY A 27 -0.58 13.82 7.39
C GLY A 27 0.19 12.88 6.48
N MET A 28 0.07 13.08 5.15
CA MET A 28 0.71 12.23 4.14
C MET A 28 2.22 12.05 4.38
N GLN A 29 2.93 13.14 4.68
CA GLN A 29 4.38 13.10 4.93
C GLN A 29 4.74 12.24 6.15
N HIS A 30 3.99 12.37 7.25
CA HIS A 30 4.22 11.57 8.45
C HIS A 30 3.94 10.09 8.20
N MET A 31 2.85 9.79 7.47
CA MET A 31 2.52 8.42 7.10
C MET A 31 3.62 7.82 6.23
N VAL A 32 4.07 8.49 5.17
CA VAL A 32 5.15 8.00 4.30
C VAL A 32 6.43 7.75 5.10
N GLN A 33 6.85 8.71 5.94
CA GLN A 33 8.04 8.53 6.77
C GLN A 33 7.90 7.29 7.68
N ARG A 34 6.78 7.13 8.38
CA ARG A 34 6.54 5.98 9.25
C ARG A 34 6.55 4.65 8.49
N LEU A 35 6.05 4.64 7.25
CA LEU A 35 6.08 3.45 6.40
C LEU A 35 7.49 3.11 5.94
N LEU A 36 8.31 4.12 5.63
CA LEU A 36 9.71 3.94 5.26
C LEU A 36 10.56 3.43 6.42
N ASP A 37 10.39 4.02 7.60
CA ASP A 37 11.13 3.60 8.80
C ASP A 37 10.84 2.13 9.12
N GLU A 38 9.57 1.72 9.02
CA GLU A 38 9.16 0.33 9.22
C GLU A 38 9.70 -0.58 8.10
N TRP A 39 9.69 -0.14 6.85
CA TRP A 39 10.21 -0.90 5.71
C TRP A 39 11.72 -1.16 5.82
N GLU A 40 12.50 -0.15 6.19
CA GLU A 40 13.93 -0.27 6.45
C GLU A 40 14.19 -1.21 7.63
N THR A 41 13.45 -1.06 8.73
CA THR A 41 13.54 -1.95 9.90
C THR A 41 13.29 -3.42 9.53
N ILE A 42 12.25 -3.69 8.73
CA ILE A 42 11.91 -5.04 8.26
C ILE A 42 13.06 -5.61 7.41
N TRP A 43 13.61 -4.80 6.51
CA TRP A 43 14.70 -5.23 5.63
C TRP A 43 15.97 -5.54 6.44
N GLU A 44 16.38 -4.65 7.34
CA GLU A 44 17.53 -4.85 8.22
C GLU A 44 17.37 -6.09 9.11
N ASP A 45 16.19 -6.26 9.73
CA ASP A 45 15.91 -7.41 10.58
C ASP A 45 15.97 -8.72 9.78
N SER A 46 15.37 -8.73 8.59
CA SER A 46 15.38 -9.89 7.69
C SER A 46 16.80 -10.27 7.26
N ASN A 47 17.66 -9.28 6.99
CA ASN A 47 19.06 -9.49 6.66
C ASN A 47 19.84 -10.04 7.85
N SER A 48 19.68 -9.45 9.03
CA SER A 48 20.37 -9.89 10.26
C SER A 48 20.02 -11.32 10.66
N LYS A 49 18.77 -11.74 10.43
CA LYS A 49 18.26 -13.08 10.74
C LYS A 49 18.37 -14.07 9.58
N ASN A 50 18.95 -13.65 8.45
CA ASN A 50 19.02 -14.40 7.21
C ASN A 50 17.64 -14.96 6.75
N GLN A 51 16.58 -14.20 6.97
CA GLN A 51 15.25 -14.52 6.46
C GLN A 51 15.21 -14.22 4.95
N LEU A 52 14.44 -15.01 4.21
CA LEU A 52 14.23 -14.84 2.78
C LEU A 52 12.82 -14.37 2.44
N ASN A 53 11.89 -14.51 3.39
CA ASN A 53 10.49 -14.18 3.19
C ASN A 53 9.97 -13.50 4.46
N VAL A 54 9.31 -12.36 4.27
CA VAL A 54 8.60 -11.63 5.33
C VAL A 54 7.15 -11.50 4.93
N LEU A 55 6.24 -11.80 5.86
CA LEU A 55 4.81 -11.61 5.65
C LEU A 55 4.34 -10.38 6.44
N LEU A 56 3.74 -9.42 5.73
CA LEU A 56 3.16 -8.22 6.32
C LEU A 56 1.64 -8.26 6.17
N CYS A 57 0.93 -8.22 7.30
CA CYS A 57 -0.53 -8.07 7.32
C CYS A 57 -0.86 -6.63 7.70
N THR A 58 -1.41 -5.86 6.76
CA THR A 58 -1.66 -4.42 6.95
C THR A 58 -2.92 -3.97 6.22
N HIS A 59 -3.15 -2.66 6.18
CA HIS A 59 -4.33 -2.05 5.61
C HIS A 59 -4.11 -1.59 4.16
N GLY A 60 -5.19 -1.53 3.37
CA GLY A 60 -5.09 -1.16 1.95
C GLY A 60 -4.46 0.22 1.71
N GLY A 61 -4.71 1.19 2.59
CA GLY A 61 -4.04 2.50 2.53
C GLY A 61 -2.54 2.39 2.71
N VAL A 62 -2.05 1.51 3.59
CA VAL A 62 -0.61 1.30 3.78
C VAL A 62 0.01 0.64 2.55
N VAL A 63 -0.57 -0.46 2.06
CA VAL A 63 -0.07 -1.18 0.87
C VAL A 63 0.02 -0.25 -0.33
N THR A 64 -1.01 0.56 -0.54
CA THR A 64 -1.08 1.53 -1.64
C THR A 64 0.03 2.56 -1.53
N ASN A 65 0.13 3.26 -0.40
CA ASN A 65 1.08 4.36 -0.27
C ASN A 65 2.52 3.86 -0.26
N LEU A 66 2.80 2.73 0.39
CA LEU A 66 4.13 2.11 0.36
C LEU A 66 4.50 1.71 -1.07
N SER A 67 3.64 0.98 -1.79
CA SER A 67 3.94 0.51 -3.15
C SER A 67 4.13 1.66 -4.13
N ASN A 68 3.31 2.72 -4.03
CA ASN A 68 3.49 3.92 -4.85
C ASN A 68 4.83 4.60 -4.55
N HIS A 69 5.20 4.73 -3.27
CA HIS A 69 6.47 5.36 -2.89
C HIS A 69 7.68 4.53 -3.32
N LEU A 70 7.61 3.20 -3.18
CA LEU A 70 8.66 2.30 -3.67
C LEU A 70 8.85 2.44 -5.19
N PHE A 71 7.76 2.54 -5.95
CA PHE A 71 7.83 2.77 -7.39
C PHE A 71 8.37 4.17 -7.74
N SER A 72 7.75 5.24 -7.22
CA SER A 72 8.05 6.61 -7.65
C SER A 72 9.37 7.16 -7.12
N ASP A 73 9.71 6.83 -5.87
CA ASP A 73 10.76 7.51 -5.13
C ASP A 73 11.99 6.59 -4.98
N PHE A 74 11.77 5.28 -4.84
CA PHE A 74 12.87 4.29 -4.80
C PHE A 74 13.18 3.70 -6.19
N GLY A 75 12.30 3.89 -7.17
CA GLY A 75 12.52 3.42 -8.54
C GLY A 75 12.32 1.91 -8.71
N TYR A 76 11.53 1.28 -7.84
CA TYR A 76 11.21 -0.14 -7.97
C TYR A 76 10.55 -0.42 -9.32
N LYS A 77 10.86 -1.58 -9.89
CA LYS A 77 10.26 -2.02 -11.15
C LYS A 77 8.86 -2.58 -10.90
N LEU A 78 8.01 -2.49 -11.91
CA LEU A 78 6.74 -3.22 -11.93
C LEU A 78 6.96 -4.56 -12.65
N GLY A 79 6.41 -5.62 -12.08
CA GLY A 79 6.40 -6.95 -12.68
C GLY A 79 5.56 -6.99 -13.98
N ASP A 80 5.69 -8.09 -14.71
CA ASP A 80 5.03 -8.24 -16.00
C ASP A 80 3.50 -8.06 -15.90
N GLY A 81 2.97 -7.17 -16.73
CA GLY A 81 1.53 -6.89 -16.79
C GLY A 81 1.01 -5.93 -15.72
N LEU A 82 1.84 -5.49 -14.78
CA LEU A 82 1.50 -4.42 -13.84
C LEU A 82 1.75 -3.04 -14.45
N THR A 83 0.82 -2.14 -14.21
CA THR A 83 0.91 -0.73 -14.57
C THR A 83 0.76 0.15 -13.33
N VAL A 84 1.16 1.41 -13.42
CA VAL A 84 1.00 2.37 -12.32
C VAL A 84 -0.46 2.50 -11.90
N ASP A 85 -1.40 2.37 -12.85
CA ASP A 85 -2.84 2.43 -12.59
C ASP A 85 -3.36 1.26 -11.75
N ASP A 86 -2.61 0.17 -11.63
CA ASP A 86 -2.98 -0.97 -10.78
C ASP A 86 -2.65 -0.70 -9.30
N LEU A 87 -1.77 0.26 -8.98
CA LEU A 87 -1.33 0.60 -7.61
C LEU A 87 -2.33 1.47 -6.83
N LYS A 88 -3.64 1.27 -7.00
CA LYS A 88 -4.68 2.18 -6.45
C LYS A 88 -5.17 1.82 -5.05
N PHE A 89 -5.79 0.66 -4.92
CA PHE A 89 -6.29 0.20 -3.62
C PHE A 89 -6.54 -1.30 -3.65
N PRO A 90 -5.89 -2.11 -2.80
CA PRO A 90 -6.08 -3.55 -2.83
C PRO A 90 -7.45 -3.97 -2.25
N PHE A 91 -7.98 -5.09 -2.73
CA PHE A 91 -9.13 -5.74 -2.10
C PHE A 91 -8.77 -6.30 -0.72
N ASN A 92 -9.79 -6.52 0.12
CA ASN A 92 -9.61 -7.19 1.40
C ASN A 92 -8.97 -8.58 1.21
N THR A 93 -8.01 -8.89 2.07
CA THR A 93 -7.26 -10.16 2.05
C THR A 93 -6.47 -10.41 0.77
N SER A 94 -6.37 -9.42 -0.12
CA SER A 94 -5.53 -9.56 -1.31
C SER A 94 -4.03 -9.56 -0.97
N VAL A 95 -3.26 -10.17 -1.86
CA VAL A 95 -1.82 -10.39 -1.68
C VAL A 95 -1.04 -9.48 -2.61
N THR A 96 -0.07 -8.75 -2.06
CA THR A 96 0.95 -8.00 -2.80
C THR A 96 2.29 -8.65 -2.56
N VAL A 97 3.07 -8.88 -3.61
CA VAL A 97 4.39 -9.51 -3.55
C VAL A 97 5.42 -8.50 -4.05
N ILE A 98 6.43 -8.27 -3.24
CA ILE A 98 7.52 -7.34 -3.51
C ILE A 98 8.82 -8.10 -3.28
N ASP A 99 9.63 -8.20 -4.33
CA ASP A 99 10.98 -8.75 -4.26
C ASP A 99 11.95 -7.60 -4.00
N VAL A 100 12.92 -7.82 -3.11
CA VAL A 100 13.93 -6.82 -2.71
C VAL A 100 15.28 -7.49 -2.60
N SER A 101 16.33 -6.83 -3.08
CA SER A 101 17.70 -7.30 -2.89
C SER A 101 18.10 -7.27 -1.41
N LYS A 102 18.90 -8.26 -0.98
CA LYS A 102 19.54 -8.23 0.33
C LYS A 102 20.67 -7.21 0.42
N GLU A 103 21.24 -6.81 -0.71
CA GLU A 103 22.37 -5.88 -0.75
C GLU A 103 21.94 -4.42 -0.84
N ASP A 104 20.79 -4.14 -1.46
CA ASP A 104 20.30 -2.78 -1.69
C ASP A 104 18.77 -2.71 -1.52
N LEU A 105 18.32 -1.97 -0.51
CA LEU A 105 16.91 -1.69 -0.26
C LEU A 105 16.22 -0.97 -1.44
N LYS A 106 16.97 -0.30 -2.32
CA LYS A 106 16.42 0.40 -3.49
C LYS A 106 16.31 -0.47 -4.73
N ASP A 107 16.94 -1.66 -4.73
CA ASP A 107 16.80 -2.62 -5.82
C ASP A 107 15.66 -3.60 -5.52
N GLY A 108 14.49 -3.32 -6.08
CA GLY A 108 13.31 -4.14 -5.87
C GLY A 108 12.32 -4.12 -7.03
N CYS A 109 11.37 -5.05 -6.97
CA CYS A 109 10.31 -5.21 -7.94
C CYS A 109 8.98 -5.52 -7.25
N ILE A 110 7.94 -4.76 -7.59
CA ILE A 110 6.57 -5.08 -7.22
C ILE A 110 6.08 -6.13 -8.23
N VAL A 111 6.14 -7.40 -7.84
CA VAL A 111 5.85 -8.54 -8.72
C VAL A 111 4.34 -8.74 -8.90
N LEU A 112 3.59 -8.59 -7.81
CA LEU A 112 2.14 -8.72 -7.79
C LEU A 112 1.55 -7.63 -6.90
N PHE A 113 0.43 -7.04 -7.29
CA PHE A 113 -0.28 -6.07 -6.48
C PHE A 113 -1.75 -6.45 -6.32
N GLY A 114 -2.23 -6.49 -5.08
CA GLY A 114 -3.65 -6.67 -4.78
C GLY A 114 -4.29 -7.96 -5.35
N SER A 115 -3.54 -9.06 -5.45
CA SER A 115 -4.02 -10.32 -6.03
C SER A 115 -5.07 -11.01 -5.14
N THR A 116 -6.22 -11.33 -5.73
CA THR A 116 -7.34 -12.05 -5.10
C THR A 116 -7.56 -13.44 -5.67
N ILE A 117 -6.59 -13.99 -6.41
CA ILE A 117 -6.73 -15.29 -7.10
C ILE A 117 -7.15 -16.40 -6.11
N HIS A 118 -6.61 -16.39 -4.90
CA HIS A 118 -6.94 -17.36 -3.85
C HIS A 118 -8.40 -17.28 -3.36
N LEU A 119 -9.11 -16.19 -3.65
CA LEU A 119 -10.53 -16.02 -3.35
C LEU A 119 -11.44 -16.50 -4.50
N GLY A 120 -10.88 -17.04 -5.58
CA GLY A 120 -11.63 -17.41 -6.79
C GLY A 120 -12.11 -16.21 -7.61
N ALA A 121 -11.58 -15.02 -7.33
CA ALA A 121 -11.98 -13.75 -7.91
C ALA A 121 -11.09 -13.34 -9.09
N GLU A 122 -10.98 -14.20 -10.10
CA GLU A 122 -10.20 -13.91 -11.31
C GLU A 122 -10.77 -12.68 -12.04
N GLY A 123 -9.90 -11.71 -12.36
CA GLY A 123 -10.26 -10.55 -13.18
C GLY A 123 -11.00 -9.41 -12.46
N MET A 124 -11.13 -9.42 -11.13
CA MET A 124 -11.65 -8.27 -10.41
C MET A 124 -10.64 -7.11 -10.47
N LYS A 125 -10.96 -6.07 -11.24
CA LYS A 125 -10.23 -4.80 -11.20
C LYS A 125 -10.90 -3.86 -10.22
N VAL A 126 -10.07 -3.18 -9.41
CA VAL A 126 -10.53 -2.12 -8.53
C VAL A 126 -10.91 -0.95 -9.42
N THR A 127 -12.21 -0.78 -9.68
CA THR A 127 -12.70 0.54 -10.04
C THR A 127 -12.38 1.44 -8.86
N ASP A 128 -11.78 2.61 -9.11
CA ASP A 128 -11.69 3.69 -8.12
C ASP A 128 -12.98 3.64 -7.30
N GLN A 129 -12.88 3.63 -5.97
CA GLN A 129 -14.03 3.91 -5.13
C GLN A 129 -14.43 5.36 -5.42
N ARG A 130 -15.01 5.61 -6.59
CA ARG A 130 -15.92 6.70 -6.88
C ARG A 130 -17.15 6.32 -6.07
N ILE A 131 -17.08 6.70 -4.81
CA ILE A 131 -18.24 6.95 -3.99
C ILE A 131 -19.00 8.02 -4.76
N VAL A 132 -20.03 7.58 -5.48
CA VAL A 132 -21.00 8.47 -6.13
C VAL A 132 -21.81 9.13 -5.04
#